data_AF-A0AAQ0B5H8-F1
#
_entry.id   AF-A0AAQ0B5H8-F1
#
_cell.length_a   1.000
_cell.length_b   1.000
_cell.length_c   1.000
_cell.angle_alpha   90.00
_cell.angle_beta   90.00
_cell.angle_gamma   90.00
#
_symmetry.space_group_name_H-M   'P 1'
#
loop_
_entity.id
_entity.type
_entity.pdbx_description
1 polymer ?
#
loop_
_entity_poly.entity_id
_entity_poly.type
_entity_poly.pdbx_seq_one_letter_code
_entity_poly.pdbx_strand_id
1 'polypeptide(L)'
;MSLKSFSFQDFNRLEVQNQFTVSGNTVLNAPDRMYFITEVISASSWTIHVKGNNADQTLRNYDRKGSGDKQFFRPICASEASFSGITEVSGFWTNASSVCH
;
A
#
# COMPACT_ATOMS: atom_id res chain seq x y z
N MET A 1 30.31 -4.00 -1.84
CA MET A 1 28.93 -4.13 -1.36
C MET A 1 28.02 -4.28 -2.58
N SER A 2 27.24 -5.36 -2.65
CA SER A 2 26.31 -5.58 -3.77
C SER A 2 25.00 -4.85 -3.47
N LEU A 3 24.65 -3.86 -4.29
CA LEU A 3 23.36 -3.19 -4.23
C LEU A 3 22.29 -4.14 -4.77
N LYS A 4 21.19 -4.29 -4.03
CA LYS A 4 20.03 -5.07 -4.50
C LYS A 4 19.37 -4.31 -5.65
N SER A 5 19.28 -4.95 -6.82
CA SER A 5 18.61 -4.42 -8.01
C SER A 5 17.13 -4.80 -7.96
N PHE A 6 16.25 -3.80 -7.99
CA PHE A 6 14.85 -3.99 -8.39
C PHE A 6 14.76 -3.57 -9.85
N SER A 7 14.43 -4.48 -10.75
CA SER A 7 14.11 -4.10 -12.13
C SER A 7 12.64 -3.69 -12.22
N PHE A 8 12.32 -2.79 -13.15
CA PHE A 8 10.92 -2.41 -13.40
C PHE A 8 10.06 -3.62 -13.84
N GLN A 9 10.70 -4.65 -14.41
CA GLN A 9 10.03 -5.90 -14.79
C GLN A 9 9.59 -6.72 -13.57
N ASP A 10 10.32 -6.65 -12.45
CA ASP A 10 9.94 -7.33 -11.21
C ASP A 10 8.67 -6.73 -10.59
N PHE A 11 8.47 -5.41 -10.73
CA PHE A 11 7.26 -4.72 -10.26
C PHE A 11 6.00 -5.25 -10.95
N ASN A 12 6.01 -5.32 -12.28
CA ASN A 12 4.90 -5.85 -13.08
C ASN A 12 4.62 -7.34 -12.78
N ARG A 13 5.65 -8.12 -12.41
CA ARG A 13 5.47 -9.53 -12.03
C ARG A 13 4.87 -9.67 -10.63
N LEU A 14 5.25 -8.79 -9.70
CA LEU A 14 4.75 -8.84 -8.32
C LEU A 14 3.26 -8.47 -8.23
N GLU A 15 2.78 -7.63 -9.15
CA GLU A 15 1.35 -7.34 -9.32
C GLU A 15 0.49 -8.58 -9.51
N VAL A 16 1.01 -9.68 -10.07
CA VAL A 16 0.25 -10.93 -10.30
C VAL A 16 0.57 -12.05 -9.30
N GLN A 17 1.65 -11.94 -8.54
CA GLN A 17 2.08 -13.00 -7.62
C GLN A 17 1.55 -12.82 -6.19
N ASN A 18 1.47 -11.57 -5.74
CA ASN A 18 1.22 -11.25 -4.33
C ASN A 18 -0.04 -10.40 -4.14
N GLN A 19 -1.06 -10.64 -4.97
CA GLN A 19 -2.33 -9.93 -4.88
C GLN A 19 -3.04 -10.26 -3.56
N PHE A 20 -3.76 -9.29 -3.06
CA PHE A 20 -4.67 -9.46 -1.94
C PHE A 20 -5.92 -8.64 -2.16
N THR A 21 -7.02 -9.16 -1.62
CA THR A 21 -8.25 -8.43 -1.35
C THR A 21 -8.62 -8.76 0.08
N VAL A 22 -8.73 -7.74 0.92
CA VAL A 22 -9.06 -7.90 2.34
C VAL A 22 -10.15 -6.93 2.75
N SER A 23 -10.79 -7.20 3.88
CA SER A 23 -11.79 -6.30 4.46
C SER A 23 -11.16 -4.94 4.79
N GLY A 24 -11.91 -3.86 4.64
CA GLY A 24 -11.50 -2.52 5.07
C GLY A 24 -11.30 -2.37 6.58
N ASN A 25 -11.58 -3.39 7.40
CA ASN A 25 -11.18 -3.41 8.81
C ASN A 25 -9.78 -3.98 9.04
N THR A 26 -9.14 -4.56 8.01
CA THR A 26 -7.80 -5.15 8.11
C THR A 26 -6.75 -4.04 8.13
N VAL A 27 -5.92 -4.03 9.17
CA VAL A 27 -4.72 -3.20 9.20
C VAL A 27 -3.60 -3.91 8.44
N LEU A 28 -2.99 -3.24 7.48
CA LEU A 28 -1.83 -3.72 6.74
C LEU A 28 -0.57 -3.26 7.47
N ASN A 29 0.15 -4.14 8.17
CA ASN A 29 1.32 -3.76 8.97
C ASN A 29 2.38 -4.87 9.12
N ALA A 30 2.44 -5.82 8.18
CA ALA A 30 3.42 -6.90 8.27
C ALA A 30 4.86 -6.33 8.20
N PRO A 31 5.76 -6.76 9.10
CA PRO A 31 7.09 -6.15 9.25
C PRO A 31 8.01 -6.39 8.04
N ASP A 32 7.71 -7.40 7.23
CA ASP A 32 8.48 -7.88 6.09
C ASP A 32 7.86 -7.45 4.74
N ARG A 33 6.85 -6.57 4.74
CA ARG A 33 6.10 -6.22 3.52
C ARG A 33 6.05 -4.72 3.27
N MET A 34 6.12 -4.36 1.98
CA MET A 34 5.64 -3.09 1.46
C MET A 34 4.36 -3.34 0.67
N TYR A 35 3.33 -2.57 0.95
CA TYR A 35 2.01 -2.69 0.32
C TYR A 35 1.85 -1.66 -0.79
N PHE A 36 1.18 -2.07 -1.86
CA PHE A 36 0.78 -1.24 -2.99
C PHE A 36 -0.73 -1.38 -3.16
N ILE A 37 -1.47 -0.40 -2.65
CA ILE A 37 -2.93 -0.38 -2.70
C ILE A 37 -3.36 0.12 -4.07
N THR A 38 -4.12 -0.68 -4.80
CA THR A 38 -4.54 -0.41 -6.18
C THR A 38 -6.01 -0.01 -6.26
N GLU A 39 -6.83 -0.45 -5.30
CA GLU A 39 -8.26 -0.22 -5.32
C GLU A 39 -8.88 -0.22 -3.92
N VAL A 40 -9.94 0.57 -3.77
CA VAL A 40 -10.85 0.53 -2.63
C VAL A 40 -12.28 0.39 -3.11
N ILE A 41 -13.06 -0.43 -2.41
CA ILE A 41 -14.50 -0.55 -2.58
C ILE A 41 -15.17 0.08 -1.36
N SER A 42 -16.11 0.99 -1.61
CA SER A 42 -16.85 1.70 -0.57
C SER A 42 -18.14 2.29 -1.10
N ALA A 43 -19.22 2.16 -0.34
CA ALA A 43 -20.49 2.83 -0.64
C ALA A 43 -20.54 4.30 -0.20
N SER A 44 -19.55 4.81 0.54
CA SER A 44 -19.60 6.13 1.17
C SER A 44 -18.23 6.84 1.17
N SER A 45 -18.12 7.94 1.92
CA SER A 45 -16.85 8.63 2.11
C SER A 45 -15.86 7.77 2.90
N TRP A 46 -14.62 7.74 2.47
CA TRP A 46 -13.58 6.95 3.09
C TRP A 46 -12.30 7.73 3.34
N THR A 47 -11.48 7.22 4.26
CA THR A 47 -10.13 7.68 4.55
C THR A 47 -9.18 6.49 4.66
N ILE A 48 -8.01 6.61 4.04
CA ILE A 48 -6.86 5.71 4.19
C ILE A 48 -5.81 6.48 4.99
N HIS A 49 -5.42 5.94 6.14
CA HIS A 49 -4.29 6.45 6.93
C HIS A 49 -3.03 5.72 6.45
N VAL A 50 -2.13 6.45 5.80
CA VAL A 50 -0.96 5.88 5.16
C VAL A 50 0.29 6.22 5.95
N LYS A 51 1.10 5.21 6.23
CA LYS A 51 2.50 5.34 6.61
C LYS A 51 3.35 4.81 5.46
N GLY A 52 3.84 5.72 4.64
CA GLY A 52 4.69 5.47 3.49
C GLY A 52 6.18 5.56 3.82
N ASN A 53 7.00 5.39 2.78
CA ASN A 53 8.46 5.39 2.88
C ASN A 53 9.09 6.57 2.11
N ASN A 54 8.47 7.74 2.19
CA ASN A 54 8.98 8.95 1.55
C ASN A 54 10.33 9.34 2.18
N ALA A 55 11.26 9.86 1.35
CA ALA A 55 12.53 10.41 1.82
C ALA A 55 12.30 11.55 2.81
N ASP A 56 11.30 12.38 2.57
CA ASP A 56 10.85 13.41 3.49
C ASP A 56 9.98 12.80 4.60
N GLN A 57 10.43 12.93 5.85
CA GLN A 57 9.75 12.41 7.02
C GLN A 57 8.35 13.03 7.23
N THR A 58 8.17 14.28 6.84
CA THR A 58 6.88 14.99 6.97
C THR A 58 5.82 14.41 6.03
N LEU A 59 6.25 13.77 4.94
CA LEU A 59 5.38 13.16 3.93
C LEU A 59 5.20 11.65 4.13
N ARG A 60 5.78 11.07 5.19
CA ARG A 60 5.62 9.64 5.47
C ARG A 60 4.24 9.31 5.98
N ASN A 61 3.66 10.16 6.81
CA ASN A 61 2.34 9.93 7.38
C ASN A 61 1.34 10.89 6.76
N TYR A 62 0.32 10.38 6.09
CA TYR A 62 -0.70 11.22 5.48
C TYR A 62 -2.04 10.49 5.32
N ASP A 63 -3.10 11.27 5.22
CA ASP A 63 -4.44 10.76 4.95
C ASP A 63 -4.76 10.91 3.46
N ARG A 64 -5.24 9.82 2.86
CA ARG A 64 -5.89 9.86 1.55
C ARG A 64 -7.39 9.73 1.74
N LYS A 65 -8.15 10.71 1.25
CA LYS A 65 -9.61 10.73 1.37
C LYS A 65 -10.26 10.59 0.00
N GLY A 66 -11.49 10.07 0.01
CA GLY A 66 -12.30 9.95 -1.18
C GLY A 66 -13.71 9.47 -0.84
N SER A 67 -14.44 9.05 -1.87
CA SER A 67 -15.80 8.56 -1.76
C SER A 67 -16.10 7.58 -2.87
N GLY A 68 -16.93 6.58 -2.60
CA GLY A 68 -17.27 5.57 -3.60
C GLY A 68 -16.10 4.64 -3.91
N ASP A 69 -16.33 3.73 -4.85
CA ASP A 69 -15.29 2.85 -5.36
C ASP A 69 -14.20 3.66 -6.09
N LYS A 70 -12.94 3.29 -5.87
CA LYS A 70 -11.82 3.97 -6.49
C LYS A 70 -10.69 3.01 -6.83
N GLN A 71 -10.40 2.92 -8.13
CA GLN A 71 -9.15 2.38 -8.64
C GLN A 71 -8.11 3.50 -8.76
N PHE A 72 -6.89 3.25 -8.29
CA PHE A 72 -5.78 4.20 -8.34
C PHE A 72 -4.92 3.96 -9.57
N PHE A 73 -4.78 4.98 -10.42
CA PHE A 73 -3.86 4.93 -11.57
C PHE A 73 -2.39 4.75 -11.13
N ARG A 74 -2.03 5.30 -9.96
CA ARG A 74 -0.75 5.04 -9.31
C ARG A 74 -1.03 4.38 -7.97
N PRO A 75 -0.53 3.16 -7.72
CA PRO A 75 -0.76 2.49 -6.45
C PRO A 75 -0.26 3.33 -5.27
N ILE A 76 -0.97 3.28 -4.15
CA ILE A 76 -0.53 3.91 -2.91
C ILE A 76 0.50 2.97 -2.26
N CYS A 77 1.73 3.44 -2.13
CA CYS A 77 2.81 2.71 -1.46
C CYS A 77 2.79 2.98 0.04
N ALA A 78 2.65 1.92 0.85
CA ALA A 78 2.51 2.00 2.29
C ALA A 78 3.30 0.87 2.97
N SER A 79 4.10 1.22 3.99
CA SER A 79 4.62 0.24 4.94
C SER A 79 3.56 -0.17 5.95
N GLU A 80 2.65 0.76 6.26
CA GLU A 80 1.48 0.48 7.09
C GLU A 80 0.28 1.28 6.56
N ALA A 81 -0.89 0.66 6.55
CA ALA A 81 -2.14 1.31 6.17
C ALA A 81 -3.31 0.81 7.03
N SER A 82 -4.15 1.75 7.44
CA SER A 82 -5.45 1.48 8.05
C SER A 82 -6.55 2.28 7.35
N PHE A 83 -7.78 1.81 7.48
CA PHE A 83 -8.87 2.29 6.65
C PHE A 83 -10.09 2.65 7.49
N SER A 84 -10.83 3.64 7.04
CA SER A 84 -12.12 4.05 7.62
C SER A 84 -13.10 4.30 6.49
N GLY A 85 -14.31 3.75 6.62
CA GLY A 85 -15.36 3.85 5.59
C GLY A 85 -15.09 3.01 4.34
N ILE A 86 -14.14 2.06 4.37
CA ILE A 86 -13.83 1.15 3.26
C ILE A 86 -14.44 -0.23 3.55
N THR A 87 -15.05 -0.85 2.55
CA THR A 87 -15.60 -2.21 2.65
C THR A 87 -14.53 -3.24 2.32
N GLU A 88 -13.82 -3.05 1.21
CA GLU A 88 -12.73 -3.90 0.77
C GLU A 88 -11.58 -3.06 0.22
N VAL A 89 -10.36 -3.56 0.41
CA VAL A 89 -9.15 -2.98 -0.14
C VAL A 89 -8.42 -4.05 -0.95
N SER A 90 -7.96 -3.67 -2.14
CA SER A 90 -7.20 -4.55 -3.01
C SER A 90 -5.83 -3.96 -3.34
N GLY A 91 -4.87 -4.84 -3.58
CA GLY A 91 -3.51 -4.45 -3.90
C GLY A 91 -2.59 -5.64 -4.03
N PHE A 92 -1.29 -5.36 -3.96
CA PHE A 92 -0.27 -6.38 -3.89
C PHE A 92 0.84 -5.95 -2.92
N TRP A 93 1.73 -6.88 -2.58
CA TRP A 93 2.84 -6.57 -1.70
C TRP A 93 4.17 -7.11 -2.23
N THR A 94 5.25 -6.50 -1.79
CA THR A 94 6.62 -6.94 -2.06
C THR A 94 7.35 -7.18 -0.75
N ASN A 95 8.28 -8.12 -0.74
CA ASN A 95 9.17 -8.29 0.41
C ASN A 95 9.93 -6.99 0.67
N ALA A 96 9.98 -6.55 1.92
CA ALA A 96 10.75 -5.43 2.40
C ALA A 96 11.70 -5.91 3.50
N SER A 97 12.99 -5.62 3.35
CA SER A 97 13.97 -5.86 4.41
C SER A 97 14.19 -4.58 5.20
N SER A 98 14.18 -4.65 6.53
CA SER A 98 14.51 -3.53 7.41
C SER A 98 15.91 -3.00 7.08
N VAL A 99 16.04 -1.70 6.93
CA VAL A 99 17.34 -1.04 6.78
C VAL A 99 17.81 -0.71 8.19
N CYS A 100 18.85 -1.40 8.68
CA CYS A 100 19.54 -0.98 9.89
C CYS A 100 20.23 0.37 9.62
N HIS A 101 19.92 1.37 10.44
CA HIS A 101 20.64 2.64 10.49
C HIS A 101 21.86 2.54 11.39
#